data_AF-A0A8J8EMX7-F1
#
_entry.id   AF-A0A8J8EMX7-F1
#
_cell.length_a   1.000
_cell.length_b   1.000
_cell.length_c   1.000
_cell.angle_alpha   90.00
_cell.angle_beta   90.00
_cell.angle_gamma   90.00
#
_symmetry.space_group_name_H-M   'P 1'
#
loop_
_entity.id
_entity.type
_entity.pdbx_description
1 polymer ?
#
loop_
_entity_poly.entity_id
_entity_poly.type
_entity_poly.pdbx_seq_one_letter_code
_entity_poly.pdbx_strand_id
1 'polypeptide(L)'
;ISLPMAFPSIASGAIMTWARAISEVGSILIVAYYPMTAQVLILEYFNNYGLRASRPIAVLMVTISLGIFVLLRWLIGRKAR
;
A
#
# COMPACT_ATOMS: atom_id res chain seq x y z
N ILE A 1 21.71 23.69 3.79
CA ILE A 1 20.61 24.56 3.30
C ILE A 1 19.57 23.81 2.44
N SER A 2 19.95 22.83 1.60
CA SER A 2 19.03 22.16 0.65
C SER A 2 17.97 21.23 1.27
N LEU A 3 18.29 20.53 2.35
CA LEU A 3 17.39 19.54 2.99
C LEU A 3 15.98 20.06 3.33
N PRO A 4 15.81 21.22 4.01
CA PRO A 4 14.49 21.73 4.35
C PRO A 4 13.64 22.14 3.13
N MET A 5 14.26 22.58 2.02
CA MET A 5 13.52 22.87 0.78
C MET A 5 13.14 21.61 0.00
N ALA A 6 13.95 20.55 0.07
CA ALA A 6 13.67 19.27 -0.59
C ALA A 6 12.73 18.36 0.22
N PHE A 7 12.42 18.70 1.48
CA PHE A 7 11.62 17.85 2.35
C PHE A 7 10.22 17.51 1.79
N PRO A 8 9.45 18.44 1.19
CA PRO A 8 8.14 18.12 0.64
C PRO A 8 8.21 17.11 -0.53
N SER A 9 9.21 17.25 -1.40
CA SER A 9 9.43 16.34 -2.52
C SER A 9 9.94 14.97 -2.07
N ILE A 10 10.83 14.91 -1.07
CA ILE A 10 11.28 13.65 -0.46
C ILE A 10 10.12 12.93 0.23
N ALA A 11 9.28 13.65 0.99
CA ALA A 11 8.12 13.06 1.67
C ALA A 11 7.11 12.48 0.66
N SER A 12 6.83 13.20 -0.43
CA SER A 12 6.01 12.69 -1.54
C SER A 12 6.61 11.43 -2.17
N GLY A 13 7.92 11.44 -2.42
CA GLY A 13 8.66 10.28 -2.92
C GLY A 13 8.56 9.06 -2.00
N ALA A 14 8.75 9.25 -0.70
CA ALA A 14 8.65 8.20 0.32
C ALA A 14 7.24 7.57 0.39
N ILE A 15 6.19 8.35 0.17
CA ILE A 15 4.82 7.83 0.14
C ILE A 15 4.58 7.00 -1.12
N MET A 16 5.10 7.45 -2.27
CA MET A 16 4.99 6.68 -3.52
C MET A 16 5.76 5.36 -3.43
N THR A 17 6.95 5.34 -2.84
CA THR A 17 7.71 4.11 -2.64
C THR A 17 7.04 3.17 -1.64
N TRP A 18 6.45 3.71 -0.57
CA TRP A 18 5.66 2.92 0.38
C TRP A 18 4.43 2.29 -0.28
N ALA A 19 3.66 3.06 -1.05
CA ALA A 19 2.52 2.56 -1.81
C ALA A 19 2.95 1.48 -2.83
N ARG A 20 4.12 1.65 -3.45
CA ARG A 20 4.71 0.66 -4.36
C ARG A 20 5.06 -0.63 -3.65
N ALA A 21 5.61 -0.57 -2.43
CA ALA A 21 5.96 -1.74 -1.63
C ALA A 21 4.71 -2.51 -1.17
N ILE A 22 3.62 -1.82 -0.85
CA ILE A 22 2.31 -2.45 -0.54
C ILE A 22 1.67 -3.08 -1.78
N SER A 23 2.15 -2.80 -2.99
CA SER A 23 1.61 -3.40 -4.21
C SER A 23 2.45 -4.59 -4.71
N GLU A 24 3.52 -4.93 -4.00
CA GLU A 24 4.39 -6.07 -4.32
C GLU A 24 3.82 -7.38 -3.78
N VAL A 25 3.05 -8.08 -4.61
CA VAL A 25 2.55 -9.44 -4.29
C VAL A 25 3.56 -10.51 -4.70
N GLY A 26 4.10 -10.42 -5.91
CA GLY A 26 4.87 -11.49 -6.53
C GLY A 26 6.23 -11.74 -5.87
N SER A 27 6.96 -10.67 -5.54
CA SER A 27 8.25 -10.80 -4.87
C SER A 27 8.12 -11.43 -3.47
N ILE A 28 7.09 -11.03 -2.71
CA ILE A 28 6.82 -11.59 -1.38
C ILE A 28 6.44 -13.06 -1.49
N LEU A 29 5.59 -13.43 -2.46
CA LEU A 29 5.17 -14.81 -2.70
C LEU A 29 6.36 -15.76 -2.95
N ILE A 30 7.37 -15.29 -3.69
CA ILE A 30 8.54 -16.09 -4.07
C ILE A 30 9.58 -16.14 -2.93
N VAL A 31 9.87 -14.99 -2.30
CA VAL A 31 10.99 -14.88 -1.36
C VAL A 31 10.59 -15.27 0.07
N ALA A 32 9.40 -14.85 0.51
CA ALA A 32 8.97 -15.00 1.90
C ALA A 32 7.44 -15.20 1.97
N TYR A 33 7.00 -16.43 1.65
CA TYR A 33 5.59 -16.81 1.71
C TYR A 33 5.03 -16.76 3.14
N TYR A 34 5.80 -17.30 4.10
CA TYR A 34 5.54 -17.17 5.52
C TYR A 34 6.52 -16.14 6.09
N PRO A 35 6.08 -15.09 6.79
CA PRO A 35 4.73 -14.81 7.30
C PRO A 35 3.76 -14.24 6.25
N MET A 36 2.50 -14.67 6.31
CA MET A 36 1.47 -14.23 5.37
C MET A 36 1.15 -12.74 5.55
N THR A 37 1.42 -11.95 4.52
CA THR A 37 0.98 -10.56 4.45
C THR A 37 -0.46 -10.48 3.93
N ALA A 38 -1.12 -9.32 4.13
CA ALA A 38 -2.51 -9.13 3.70
C ALA A 38 -2.76 -9.44 2.21
N GLN A 39 -1.79 -9.14 1.36
CA GLN A 39 -1.84 -9.41 -0.07
C GLN A 39 -1.77 -10.91 -0.39
N VAL A 40 -0.85 -11.63 0.27
CA VAL A 40 -0.69 -13.09 0.13
C VAL A 40 -1.95 -13.80 0.62
N LEU A 41 -2.53 -13.32 1.72
CA LEU A 41 -3.79 -13.85 2.27
C LEU A 41 -4.95 -13.75 1.27
N ILE A 42 -5.11 -12.61 0.58
CA ILE A 42 -6.16 -12.44 -0.43
C ILE A 42 -5.99 -13.45 -1.58
N LEU A 43 -4.75 -13.65 -2.04
CA LEU A 43 -4.46 -14.58 -3.12
C LEU A 43 -4.72 -16.03 -2.70
N GLU A 44 -4.33 -16.40 -1.48
CA GLU A 44 -4.58 -17.72 -0.93
C GLU A 44 -6.08 -17.99 -0.76
N TYR A 45 -6.82 -17.02 -0.24
CA TYR A 45 -8.28 -17.12 -0.12
C TYR A 45 -8.97 -17.23 -1.46
N PHE A 46 -8.46 -16.53 -2.48
CA PHE A 46 -8.97 -16.65 -3.84
C PHE A 46 -8.73 -18.06 -4.41
N ASN A 47 -7.55 -18.64 -4.22
CA ASN A 47 -7.24 -19.98 -4.69
C ASN A 47 -8.02 -21.08 -3.94
N ASN A 48 -8.17 -20.96 -2.61
CA ASN A 48 -8.78 -22.00 -1.79
C ASN A 48 -10.32 -21.91 -1.72
N TYR A 49 -10.88 -20.71 -1.66
CA TYR A 49 -12.32 -20.48 -1.40
C TYR A 49 -13.03 -19.73 -2.55
N GLY A 50 -12.30 -19.35 -3.59
CA GLY A 50 -12.84 -18.66 -4.76
C GLY A 50 -13.14 -17.17 -4.53
N LEU A 51 -13.69 -16.53 -5.57
CA LEU A 51 -13.89 -15.08 -5.63
C LEU A 51 -14.80 -14.51 -4.54
N ARG A 52 -15.80 -15.29 -4.09
CA ARG A 52 -16.79 -14.80 -3.10
C ARG A 52 -16.15 -14.56 -1.73
N ALA A 53 -15.18 -15.38 -1.35
CA ALA A 53 -14.49 -15.27 -0.08
C ALA A 53 -13.35 -14.23 -0.12
N SER A 54 -12.68 -14.05 -1.26
CA SER A 54 -11.58 -13.09 -1.38
C SER A 54 -12.03 -11.64 -1.57
N ARG A 55 -13.19 -11.41 -2.21
CA ARG A 55 -13.75 -10.07 -2.47
C ARG A 55 -13.83 -9.15 -1.24
N PRO A 56 -14.43 -9.54 -0.10
CA PRO A 56 -14.56 -8.64 1.04
C PRO A 56 -13.20 -8.21 1.61
N ILE A 57 -12.23 -9.13 1.63
CA ILE A 57 -10.86 -8.87 2.12
C ILE A 57 -10.14 -7.90 1.17
N ALA A 58 -10.28 -8.13 -0.14
CA ALA A 58 -9.71 -7.25 -1.16
C ALA A 58 -10.30 -5.83 -1.10
N VAL A 59 -11.63 -5.72 -0.97
CA VAL A 59 -12.31 -4.42 -0.83
C VAL A 59 -11.82 -3.69 0.42
N LEU A 60 -11.75 -4.37 1.57
CA LEU A 60 -11.25 -3.78 2.81
C LEU A 60 -9.83 -3.24 2.64
N MET A 61 -8.93 -4.03 2.05
CA MET A 61 -7.54 -3.61 1.79
C MET A 61 -7.46 -2.41 0.86
N VAL A 62 -8.22 -2.40 -0.23
CA VAL A 62 -8.27 -1.27 -1.16
C VAL A 62 -8.79 -0.02 -0.45
N THR A 63 -9.89 -0.12 0.31
CA THR A 63 -10.46 1.02 1.04
C THR A 63 -9.48 1.60 2.06
N ILE A 64 -8.77 0.76 2.81
CA ILE A 64 -7.75 1.21 3.77
C ILE A 64 -6.59 1.91 3.04
N SER A 65 -6.07 1.30 1.97
CA SER A 65 -4.97 1.86 1.19
C SER A 65 -5.34 3.22 0.58
N LEU A 66 -6.53 3.31 -0.02
CA LEU A 66 -7.05 4.56 -0.57
C LEU A 66 -7.23 5.62 0.52
N GLY A 67 -7.78 5.23 1.67
CA GLY A 67 -7.97 6.11 2.82
C GLY A 67 -6.67 6.71 3.31
N ILE A 68 -5.64 5.88 3.51
CA ILE A 68 -4.31 6.34 3.92
C ILE A 68 -3.70 7.27 2.87
N PHE A 69 -3.79 6.90 1.58
CA PHE A 69 -3.23 7.70 0.49
C PHE A 69 -3.87 9.09 0.38
N VAL A 70 -5.20 9.16 0.44
CA VAL A 70 -5.95 10.42 0.41
C VAL A 70 -5.60 11.28 1.62
N LEU A 71 -5.51 10.67 2.80
CA LEU A 71 -5.22 11.38 4.05
C LEU A 71 -3.79 11.96 4.05
N LEU A 72 -2.80 11.17 3.62
CA LEU A 72 -1.42 11.60 3.44
C LEU A 72 -1.29 12.70 2.38
N ARG A 73 -1.96 12.54 1.23
CA ARG A 73 -1.96 13.55 0.17
C ARG A 73 -2.59 14.85 0.63
N TRP A 74 -3.65 14.80 1.43
CA TRP A 74 -4.29 15.99 1.98
C TRP A 74 -3.39 16.71 3.00
N LEU A 75 -2.72 15.98 3.88
CA LEU A 75 -1.75 16.53 4.86
C LEU A 75 -0.57 17.22 4.18
N ILE A 76 -0.02 16.62 3.12
CA ILE A 76 1.13 17.18 2.40
C ILE A 76 0.72 18.29 1.43
N GLY A 77 -0.43 18.14 0.76
CA GLY A 77 -0.98 19.16 -0.13
C GLY A 77 -1.27 20.49 0.59
N ARG A 78 -1.60 20.44 1.89
CA ARG A 78 -1.73 21.64 2.74
C ARG A 78 -0.40 22.32 3.07
N LYS A 79 0.72 21.60 3.06
CA LYS A 79 2.06 22.13 3.38
C LYS A 79 2.79 22.71 2.17
N ALA A 80 2.27 22.47 0.97
CA ALA A 80 2.82 22.95 -0.30
C ALA A 80 2.17 24.25 -0.81
N ARG A 81 1.17 24.79 -0.08
CA ARG A 81 0.72 26.19 -0.18
C ARG A 81 1.27 26.97 1.00
#